data_AF-B0S4A0-F1
#
_entry.id   AF-B0S4A0-F1
#
_cell.length_a   1.000
_cell.length_b   1.000
_cell.length_c   1.000
_cell.angle_alpha   90.00
_cell.angle_beta   90.00
_cell.angle_gamma   90.00
#
_symmetry.space_group_name_H-M   'P 1'
#
loop_
_entity.id
_entity.type
_entity.pdbx_description
1 polymer ?
#
loop_
_entity_poly.entity_id
_entity_poly.type
_entity_poly.pdbx_seq_one_letter_code
_entity_poly.pdbx_strand_id
1 'polypeptide(L)'
;MKEKKLDLSDFSVEQLKEIKLGLEKGLDVGVYTKSEFNYRQMEQIRIGLEQGLDVSAYADPEFDYDQMWEIRLGLEKGLDVSVYAKLMFNDQQIHEIRLGLENNVDVSLYAKSEFDYDQMLEIRQGLESGVDVSVYAKPEFGSSQMEEIRQGLESGVDVNVYADPELDDEQMYEIRLGLESGVDVNVYAKPEFEWRQMKEIRLGLEDGLDVSVYANPEFDNWQMEQIRLGLEQKLTIPNVYVSDAESEKIKLLDEIDNLLKAN
;
A
#
# COMPACT_ATOMS: atom_id res chain seq x y z
N MET A 1 35.96 -5.84 48.32
CA MET A 1 35.93 -6.00 46.86
C MET A 1 36.54 -4.74 46.26
N LYS A 2 37.55 -4.85 45.39
CA LYS A 2 38.13 -3.68 44.72
C LYS A 2 37.10 -3.18 43.72
N GLU A 3 36.61 -1.96 43.89
CA GLU A 3 35.88 -1.23 42.84
C GLU A 3 36.75 -1.26 41.59
N LYS A 4 36.25 -1.92 40.53
CA LYS A 4 36.88 -1.89 39.22
C LYS A 4 36.69 -0.45 38.73
N LYS A 5 37.77 0.34 38.81
CA LYS A 5 37.76 1.73 38.37
C LYS A 5 37.33 1.73 36.90
N LEU A 6 36.19 2.34 36.60
CA LEU A 6 35.64 2.44 35.26
C LEU A 6 36.67 3.15 34.37
N ASP A 7 37.13 2.48 33.32
CA ASP A 7 38.05 3.09 32.36
C ASP A 7 37.24 3.96 31.40
N LEU A 8 37.41 5.27 31.50
CA LEU A 8 36.64 6.25 30.75
C LEU A 8 37.31 6.63 29.43
N SER A 9 38.51 6.10 29.13
CA SER A 9 39.23 6.41 27.88
C SER A 9 38.50 5.98 26.62
N ASP A 10 37.64 4.97 26.75
CA ASP A 10 36.96 4.33 25.62
C ASP A 10 35.65 5.02 25.24
N PHE A 11 35.28 6.09 25.95
CA PHE A 11 34.03 6.82 25.74
C PHE A 11 34.26 8.15 25.01
N SER A 12 33.39 8.46 24.05
CA SER A 12 33.30 9.76 23.41
C SER A 12 32.84 10.84 24.39
N VAL A 13 33.04 12.11 24.03
CA VAL A 13 32.58 13.25 24.83
C VAL A 13 31.06 13.21 25.03
N GLU A 14 30.32 12.77 24.01
CA GLU A 14 28.86 12.62 24.05
C GLU A 14 28.45 11.49 24.98
N GLN A 15 29.11 10.34 24.94
CA GLN A 15 28.83 9.25 25.88
C GLN A 15 29.12 9.67 27.34
N LEU A 16 30.21 10.40 27.56
CA LEU A 16 30.55 10.95 28.89
C LEU A 16 29.49 11.96 29.39
N LYS A 17 28.87 12.74 28.50
CA LYS A 17 27.76 13.62 28.87
C LYS A 17 26.55 12.82 29.34
N GLU A 18 26.18 11.75 28.65
CA GLU A 18 25.06 10.89 29.06
C GLU A 18 25.32 10.20 30.40
N ILE A 19 26.54 9.73 30.65
CA ILE A 19 26.94 9.16 31.97
C ILE A 19 26.82 10.23 33.05
N LYS A 20 27.35 11.43 32.80
CA LYS A 20 27.28 12.55 33.75
C LYS A 20 25.83 12.91 34.07
N LEU A 21 24.97 13.06 33.07
CA LEU A 21 23.54 13.39 33.25
C LEU A 21 22.82 12.34 34.10
N GLY A 22 23.07 11.04 33.87
CA GLY A 22 22.46 9.99 34.68
C GLY A 22 22.95 9.99 36.13
N LEU A 23 24.24 10.23 36.36
CA LEU A 23 24.80 10.36 37.71
C LEU A 23 24.21 11.57 38.46
N GLU A 24 24.05 12.72 37.78
CA GLU A 24 23.40 13.92 38.36
C GLU A 24 21.95 13.67 38.77
N LYS A 25 21.26 12.74 38.09
CA LYS A 25 19.89 12.32 38.41
C LYS A 25 19.81 11.11 39.34
N GLY A 26 20.95 10.55 39.78
CA GLY A 26 21.00 9.40 40.68
C GLY A 26 20.52 8.08 40.05
N LEU A 27 20.62 7.94 38.73
CA LEU A 27 20.22 6.74 37.99
C LEU A 27 21.28 5.64 38.11
N ASP A 28 20.88 4.39 37.88
CA ASP A 28 21.81 3.28 37.70
C ASP A 28 22.49 3.34 36.32
N VAL A 29 23.55 4.14 36.24
CA VAL A 29 24.30 4.30 34.98
C VAL A 29 25.04 3.04 34.54
N GLY A 30 25.19 2.04 35.42
CA GLY A 30 25.86 0.78 35.10
C GLY A 30 25.18 0.02 33.95
N VAL A 31 23.89 0.26 33.74
CA VAL A 31 23.10 -0.35 32.65
C VAL A 31 23.62 0.05 31.27
N TYR A 32 24.00 1.32 31.08
CA TYR A 32 24.35 1.89 29.77
C TYR A 32 25.80 2.40 29.68
N THR A 33 26.58 2.31 30.76
CA THR A 33 28.01 2.67 30.74
C THR A 33 28.84 1.54 30.15
N LYS A 34 28.57 1.24 28.87
CA LYS A 34 29.25 0.22 28.06
C LYS A 34 29.65 0.87 26.73
N SER A 35 30.89 0.66 26.29
CA SER A 35 31.43 1.37 25.11
C SER A 35 30.79 0.90 23.80
N GLU A 36 30.12 -0.24 23.81
CA GLU A 36 29.33 -0.80 22.71
C GLU A 36 28.10 0.06 22.38
N PHE A 37 27.56 0.82 23.34
CA PHE A 37 26.47 1.76 23.08
C PHE A 37 26.99 3.08 22.54
N ASN A 38 26.48 3.55 21.41
CA ASN A 38 26.67 4.93 20.99
C ASN A 38 25.88 5.90 21.91
N TYR A 39 26.20 7.20 21.85
CA TYR A 39 25.59 8.18 22.76
C TYR A 39 24.06 8.30 22.61
N ARG A 40 23.47 8.03 21.43
CA ARG A 40 22.02 8.06 21.23
C ARG A 40 21.34 6.87 21.91
N GLN A 41 21.94 5.68 21.83
CA GLN A 41 21.46 4.50 22.57
C GLN A 41 21.53 4.76 24.08
N MET A 42 22.64 5.33 24.57
CA MET A 42 22.80 5.73 25.98
C MET A 42 21.74 6.75 26.41
N GLU A 43 21.43 7.73 25.57
CA GLU A 43 20.36 8.70 25.80
C GLU A 43 19.00 8.01 25.93
N GLN A 44 18.65 7.07 25.04
CA GLN A 44 17.39 6.33 25.13
C GLN A 44 17.29 5.55 26.44
N ILE A 45 18.35 4.87 26.87
CA ILE A 45 18.37 4.13 28.16
C ILE A 45 18.26 5.09 29.34
N ARG A 46 19.00 6.20 29.31
CA ARG A 46 18.92 7.22 30.37
C ARG A 46 17.51 7.76 30.51
N ILE A 47 16.85 8.14 29.41
CA ILE A 47 15.48 8.66 29.45
C ILE A 47 14.50 7.61 30.01
N GLY A 48 14.62 6.35 29.61
CA GLY A 48 13.79 5.28 30.16
C GLY A 48 13.99 5.08 31.67
N LEU A 49 15.24 5.13 32.15
CA LEU A 49 15.55 5.07 33.58
C LEU A 49 14.96 6.27 34.34
N GLU A 50 14.99 7.48 33.77
CA GLU A 50 14.37 8.68 34.38
C GLU A 50 12.86 8.56 34.51
N GLN A 51 12.22 7.89 33.57
CA GLN A 51 10.78 7.61 33.56
C GLN A 51 10.41 6.37 34.40
N GLY A 52 11.40 5.64 34.94
CA GLY A 52 11.16 4.42 35.72
C GLY A 52 10.72 3.22 34.88
N LEU A 53 11.03 3.21 33.58
CA LEU A 53 10.70 2.12 32.66
C LEU A 53 11.65 0.93 32.82
N ASP A 54 11.19 -0.26 32.42
CA ASP A 54 12.04 -1.45 32.32
C ASP A 54 12.94 -1.37 31.08
N VAL A 55 14.09 -0.74 31.25
CA VAL A 55 15.08 -0.58 30.16
C VAL A 55 15.72 -1.91 29.74
N SER A 56 15.56 -2.99 30.51
CA SER A 56 16.14 -4.30 30.12
C SER A 56 15.51 -4.86 28.85
N ALA A 57 14.31 -4.39 28.48
CA ALA A 57 13.63 -4.75 27.24
C ALA A 57 14.34 -4.24 25.97
N TYR A 58 15.16 -3.19 26.06
CA TYR A 58 15.80 -2.58 24.89
C TYR A 58 17.25 -2.12 25.10
N ALA A 59 17.81 -2.22 26.31
CA ALA A 59 19.20 -1.90 26.60
C ALA A 59 20.16 -3.00 26.09
N ASP A 60 20.15 -3.21 24.78
CA ASP A 60 21.00 -4.13 24.02
C ASP A 60 21.73 -3.32 22.92
N PRO A 61 23.07 -3.34 22.86
CA PRO A 61 23.81 -2.57 21.85
C PRO A 61 23.52 -3.02 20.40
N GLU A 62 22.93 -4.20 20.19
CA GLU A 62 22.51 -4.66 18.87
C GLU A 62 21.25 -3.95 18.33
N PHE A 63 20.43 -3.34 19.20
CA PHE A 63 19.36 -2.44 18.75
C PHE A 63 19.94 -1.09 18.35
N ASP A 64 19.59 -0.56 17.18
CA ASP A 64 19.89 0.83 16.87
C ASP A 64 19.05 1.81 17.73
N TYR A 65 19.38 3.10 17.64
CA TYR A 65 18.73 4.09 18.49
C TYR A 65 17.25 4.32 18.12
N ASP A 66 16.85 4.09 16.86
CA ASP A 66 15.47 4.26 16.40
C ASP A 66 14.61 3.09 16.92
N GLN A 67 15.11 1.86 16.87
CA GLN A 67 14.47 0.69 17.51
C GLN A 67 14.30 0.91 19.02
N MET A 68 15.36 1.36 19.72
CA MET A 68 15.29 1.66 21.15
C MET A 68 14.30 2.77 21.48
N TRP A 69 14.20 3.78 20.61
CA TRP A 69 13.24 4.87 20.76
C TRP A 69 11.79 4.36 20.66
N GLU A 70 11.48 3.55 19.66
CA GLU A 70 10.14 2.98 19.49
C GLU A 70 9.76 2.00 20.62
N ILE A 71 10.71 1.17 21.10
CA ILE A 71 10.47 0.29 22.24
C ILE A 71 10.22 1.12 23.51
N ARG A 72 11.00 2.18 23.74
CA ARG A 72 10.77 3.10 24.87
C ARG A 72 9.38 3.75 24.80
N LEU A 73 8.96 4.23 23.63
CA LEU A 73 7.63 4.82 23.44
C LEU A 73 6.49 3.84 23.77
N GLY A 74 6.63 2.55 23.43
CA GLY A 74 5.64 1.56 23.83
C GLY A 74 5.59 1.32 25.32
N LEU A 75 6.75 1.27 26.00
CA LEU A 75 6.82 1.19 27.46
C LEU A 75 6.18 2.43 28.14
N GLU A 76 6.42 3.63 27.60
CA GLU A 76 5.78 4.87 28.08
C GLU A 76 4.25 4.81 28.00
N LYS A 77 3.71 4.08 27.02
CA LYS A 77 2.28 3.85 26.81
C LYS A 77 1.74 2.60 27.52
N GLY A 78 2.59 1.85 28.22
CA GLY A 78 2.21 0.62 28.93
C GLY A 78 1.89 -0.56 28.02
N LEU A 79 2.44 -0.58 26.80
CA LEU A 79 2.25 -1.67 25.84
C LEU A 79 3.13 -2.87 26.18
N ASP A 80 2.71 -4.05 25.73
CA ASP A 80 3.55 -5.26 25.80
C ASP A 80 4.61 -5.24 24.69
N VAL A 81 5.77 -4.67 25.02
CA VAL A 81 6.89 -4.56 24.07
C VAL A 81 7.55 -5.90 23.75
N SER A 82 7.30 -6.97 24.51
CA SER A 82 7.88 -8.30 24.25
C SER A 82 7.44 -8.89 22.91
N VAL A 83 6.33 -8.37 22.37
CA VAL A 83 5.81 -8.71 21.04
C VAL A 83 6.79 -8.30 19.94
N TYR A 84 7.43 -7.13 20.06
CA TYR A 84 8.16 -6.49 18.96
C TYR A 84 9.58 -6.02 19.30
N ALA A 85 10.00 -5.99 20.56
CA ALA A 85 11.38 -5.70 20.97
C ALA A 85 12.31 -6.88 20.62
N LYS A 86 12.50 -7.11 19.32
CA LYS A 86 13.24 -8.24 18.75
C LYS A 86 14.09 -7.75 17.58
N LEU A 87 15.35 -8.20 17.53
CA LEU A 87 16.32 -7.81 16.50
C LEU A 87 15.94 -8.21 15.07
N MET A 88 14.97 -9.11 14.90
CA MET A 88 14.43 -9.50 13.59
C MET A 88 13.59 -8.39 12.93
N PHE A 89 13.17 -7.37 13.68
CA PHE A 89 12.38 -6.25 13.17
C PHE A 89 13.25 -5.01 13.10
N ASN A 90 13.21 -4.29 11.98
CA ASN A 90 13.77 -2.94 11.91
C ASN A 90 12.87 -1.93 12.65
N ASP A 91 13.35 -0.69 12.78
CA ASP A 91 12.63 0.41 13.44
C ASP A 91 11.25 0.67 12.83
N GLN A 92 11.10 0.57 11.50
CA GLN A 92 9.83 0.79 10.81
C GLN A 92 8.81 -0.33 11.08
N GLN A 93 9.25 -1.60 11.11
CA GLN A 93 8.39 -2.72 11.50
C GLN A 93 7.98 -2.62 12.97
N ILE A 94 8.92 -2.26 13.85
CA ILE A 94 8.63 -1.99 15.26
C ILE A 94 7.59 -0.87 15.40
N HIS A 95 7.72 0.20 14.60
CA HIS A 95 6.78 1.32 14.56
C HIS A 95 5.35 0.86 14.23
N GLU A 96 5.19 0.07 13.17
CA GLU A 96 3.87 -0.45 12.76
C GLU A 96 3.28 -1.41 13.81
N ILE A 97 4.09 -2.26 14.44
CA ILE A 97 3.61 -3.15 15.51
C ILE A 97 3.20 -2.33 16.74
N ARG A 98 3.98 -1.32 17.13
CA ARG A 98 3.62 -0.40 18.23
C ARG A 98 2.30 0.29 17.94
N LEU A 99 2.13 0.87 16.75
CA LEU A 99 0.89 1.54 16.37
C LEU A 99 -0.32 0.61 16.42
N GLY A 100 -0.17 -0.65 15.98
CA GLY A 100 -1.26 -1.62 16.08
C GLY A 100 -1.67 -1.94 17.51
N LEU A 101 -0.70 -2.08 18.42
CA LEU A 101 -0.99 -2.27 19.84
C LEU A 101 -1.69 -1.04 20.45
N GLU A 102 -1.29 0.18 20.06
CA GLU A 102 -1.96 1.42 20.50
C GLU A 102 -3.40 1.52 20.01
N ASN A 103 -3.66 1.08 18.78
CA ASN A 103 -4.99 1.06 18.18
C ASN A 103 -5.78 -0.21 18.53
N ASN A 104 -5.26 -1.07 19.41
CA ASN A 104 -5.89 -2.30 19.89
C ASN A 104 -6.27 -3.28 18.77
N VAL A 105 -5.47 -3.36 17.70
CA VAL A 105 -5.63 -4.38 16.66
C VAL A 105 -4.77 -5.62 16.92
N ASP A 106 -5.14 -6.74 16.32
CA ASP A 106 -4.43 -8.00 16.49
C ASP A 106 -3.11 -8.02 15.69
N VAL A 107 -2.04 -7.56 16.34
CA VAL A 107 -0.70 -7.52 15.74
C VAL A 107 -0.11 -8.90 15.44
N SER A 108 -0.65 -9.99 15.99
CA SER A 108 -0.13 -11.34 15.71
C SER A 108 -0.31 -11.77 14.24
N LEU A 109 -1.20 -11.10 13.52
CA LEU A 109 -1.45 -11.33 12.10
C LEU A 109 -0.29 -10.84 11.22
N TYR A 110 0.36 -9.74 11.60
CA TYR A 110 1.38 -9.08 10.76
C TYR A 110 2.75 -8.87 11.44
N ALA A 111 2.90 -9.05 12.75
CA ALA A 111 4.17 -8.96 13.46
C ALA A 111 5.07 -10.17 13.16
N LYS A 112 5.49 -10.30 11.90
CA LYS A 112 6.29 -11.40 11.35
C LYS A 112 7.34 -10.84 10.42
N SER A 113 8.56 -11.38 10.45
CA SER A 113 9.69 -10.89 9.65
C SER A 113 9.54 -11.11 8.14
N GLU A 114 8.54 -11.89 7.72
CA GLU A 114 8.20 -12.11 6.30
C GLU A 114 7.49 -10.92 5.66
N PHE A 115 6.94 -10.00 6.47
CA PHE A 115 6.35 -8.75 5.99
C PHE A 115 7.35 -7.61 6.12
N ASP A 116 7.53 -6.81 5.07
CA ASP A 116 8.17 -5.50 5.20
C ASP A 116 7.25 -4.49 5.91
N TYR A 117 7.75 -3.30 6.20
CA TYR A 117 6.97 -2.31 6.96
C TYR A 117 5.79 -1.75 6.15
N ASP A 118 5.87 -1.70 4.81
CA ASP A 118 4.77 -1.22 3.96
C ASP A 118 3.64 -2.27 3.92
N GLN A 119 3.96 -3.57 3.90
CA GLN A 119 2.98 -4.63 4.07
C GLN A 119 2.34 -4.61 5.46
N MET A 120 3.14 -4.42 6.52
CA MET A 120 2.61 -4.27 7.89
C MET A 120 1.67 -3.07 8.02
N LEU A 121 1.99 -1.95 7.35
CA LEU A 121 1.15 -0.76 7.29
C LEU A 121 -0.23 -1.08 6.69
N GLU A 122 -0.28 -1.73 5.53
CA GLU A 122 -1.56 -2.08 4.89
C GLU A 122 -2.37 -3.09 5.71
N ILE A 123 -1.73 -4.07 6.34
CA ILE A 123 -2.44 -5.01 7.23
C ILE A 123 -2.98 -4.29 8.47
N ARG A 124 -2.17 -3.40 9.09
CA ARG A 124 -2.63 -2.60 10.24
C ARG A 124 -3.81 -1.72 9.86
N GLN A 125 -3.74 -1.00 8.74
CA GLN A 125 -4.82 -0.13 8.28
C GLN A 125 -6.12 -0.92 8.03
N GLY A 126 -6.04 -2.12 7.45
CA GLY A 126 -7.22 -2.96 7.27
C GLY A 126 -7.83 -3.45 8.58
N LEU A 127 -7.01 -3.78 9.57
CA LEU A 127 -7.50 -4.13 10.90
C LEU A 127 -8.16 -2.92 11.59
N GLU A 128 -7.61 -1.71 11.41
CA GLU A 128 -8.17 -0.46 11.94
C GLU A 128 -9.49 -0.07 11.26
N SER A 129 -9.63 -0.35 9.95
CA SER A 129 -10.89 -0.15 9.21
C SER A 129 -11.91 -1.28 9.40
N GLY A 130 -11.49 -2.40 10.01
CA GLY A 130 -12.35 -3.53 10.35
C GLY A 130 -12.64 -4.47 9.19
N VAL A 131 -11.82 -4.46 8.14
CA VAL A 131 -11.94 -5.38 7.00
C VAL A 131 -11.25 -6.72 7.27
N ASP A 132 -11.60 -7.74 6.48
CA ASP A 132 -11.00 -9.07 6.60
C ASP A 132 -9.61 -9.10 5.96
N VAL A 133 -8.58 -8.85 6.77
CA VAL A 133 -7.18 -8.87 6.30
C VAL A 133 -6.69 -10.27 5.91
N SER A 134 -7.39 -11.36 6.25
CA SER A 134 -6.95 -12.71 5.89
C SER A 134 -6.91 -12.97 4.38
N VAL A 135 -7.62 -12.14 3.61
CA VAL A 135 -7.60 -12.16 2.14
C VAL A 135 -6.21 -11.80 1.60
N TYR A 136 -5.57 -10.78 2.17
CA TYR A 136 -4.37 -10.16 1.60
C TYR A 136 -3.14 -10.13 2.52
N ALA A 137 -3.27 -10.42 3.82
CA ALA A 137 -2.16 -10.51 4.76
C ALA A 137 -1.30 -11.77 4.52
N LYS A 138 -0.71 -11.85 3.34
CA LYS A 138 0.09 -12.97 2.84
C LYS A 138 1.34 -12.44 2.14
N PRO A 139 2.54 -13.01 2.39
CA PRO A 139 3.80 -12.45 1.86
C PRO A 139 3.90 -12.43 0.34
N GLU A 140 3.09 -13.21 -0.38
CA GLU A 140 3.04 -13.19 -1.84
C GLU A 140 2.47 -11.90 -2.45
N PHE A 141 1.76 -11.07 -1.69
CA PHE A 141 1.29 -9.76 -2.14
C PHE A 141 2.30 -8.67 -1.78
N GLY A 142 2.71 -7.85 -2.75
CA GLY A 142 3.38 -6.58 -2.49
C GLY A 142 2.46 -5.58 -1.78
N SER A 143 3.03 -4.56 -1.13
CA SER A 143 2.25 -3.55 -0.40
C SER A 143 1.22 -2.83 -1.28
N SER A 144 1.55 -2.47 -2.52
CA SER A 144 0.58 -1.86 -3.45
C SER A 144 -0.59 -2.81 -3.78
N GLN A 145 -0.34 -4.11 -3.94
CA GLN A 145 -1.41 -5.09 -4.13
C GLN A 145 -2.30 -5.20 -2.87
N MET A 146 -1.68 -5.20 -1.67
CA MET A 146 -2.40 -5.19 -0.40
C MET A 146 -3.27 -3.92 -0.26
N GLU A 147 -2.77 -2.76 -0.68
CA GLU A 147 -3.52 -1.51 -0.71
C GLU A 147 -4.77 -1.62 -1.59
N GLU A 148 -4.64 -2.12 -2.83
CA GLU A 148 -5.78 -2.29 -3.72
C GLU A 148 -6.82 -3.28 -3.17
N ILE A 149 -6.37 -4.38 -2.56
CA ILE A 149 -7.30 -5.34 -1.93
C ILE A 149 -7.97 -4.71 -0.69
N ARG A 150 -7.23 -3.98 0.15
CA ARG A 150 -7.78 -3.26 1.30
C ARG A 150 -8.82 -2.23 0.87
N GLN A 151 -8.50 -1.38 -0.12
CA GLN A 151 -9.42 -0.37 -0.63
C GLN A 151 -10.70 -1.00 -1.20
N GLY A 152 -10.61 -2.15 -1.87
CA GLY A 152 -11.78 -2.88 -2.36
C GLY A 152 -12.65 -3.45 -1.23
N LEU A 153 -12.04 -3.97 -0.17
CA LEU A 153 -12.78 -4.41 1.02
C LEU A 153 -13.46 -3.23 1.72
N GLU A 154 -12.79 -2.08 1.82
CA GLU A 154 -13.33 -0.84 2.41
C GLU A 154 -14.48 -0.25 1.57
N SER A 155 -14.43 -0.38 0.24
CA SER A 155 -15.51 0.04 -0.67
C SER A 155 -16.63 -0.99 -0.80
N GLY A 156 -16.43 -2.21 -0.27
CA GLY A 156 -17.44 -3.27 -0.24
C GLY A 156 -17.60 -4.04 -1.55
N VAL A 157 -16.59 -4.02 -2.42
CA VAL A 157 -16.57 -4.81 -3.66
C VAL A 157 -16.04 -6.24 -3.43
N ASP A 158 -16.33 -7.15 -4.35
CA ASP A 158 -15.85 -8.54 -4.26
C ASP A 158 -14.39 -8.65 -4.68
N VAL A 159 -13.50 -8.57 -3.70
CA VAL A 159 -12.05 -8.65 -3.92
C VAL A 159 -11.58 -10.03 -4.38
N ASN A 160 -12.37 -11.10 -4.23
CA ASN A 160 -11.97 -12.43 -4.69
C ASN A 160 -11.82 -12.51 -6.22
N VAL A 161 -12.34 -11.51 -6.93
CA VAL A 161 -12.21 -11.39 -8.39
C VAL A 161 -10.79 -10.99 -8.80
N TYR A 162 -10.04 -10.29 -7.94
CA TYR A 162 -8.73 -9.74 -8.30
C TYR A 162 -7.64 -9.88 -7.24
N ALA A 163 -7.93 -10.41 -6.05
CA ALA A 163 -6.94 -10.73 -5.03
C ALA A 163 -6.09 -11.95 -5.43
N ASP A 164 -5.32 -11.78 -6.50
CA ASP A 164 -4.46 -12.78 -7.14
C ASP A 164 -3.03 -12.21 -7.25
N PRO A 165 -2.03 -12.84 -6.63
CA PRO A 165 -0.65 -12.36 -6.69
C PRO A 165 -0.06 -12.36 -8.12
N GLU A 166 -0.69 -13.03 -9.09
CA GLU A 166 -0.29 -12.96 -10.51
C GLU A 166 -0.69 -11.65 -11.21
N LEU A 167 -1.60 -10.86 -10.63
CA LEU A 167 -1.99 -9.54 -11.13
C LEU A 167 -1.13 -8.45 -10.48
N ASP A 168 -0.55 -7.53 -11.25
CA ASP A 168 0.12 -6.36 -10.67
C ASP A 168 -0.88 -5.36 -10.05
N ASP A 169 -0.36 -4.39 -9.30
CA ASP A 169 -1.18 -3.39 -8.60
C ASP A 169 -1.95 -2.48 -9.57
N GLU A 170 -1.41 -2.17 -10.76
CA GLU A 170 -2.10 -1.37 -11.78
C GLU A 170 -3.28 -2.15 -12.40
N GLN A 171 -3.15 -3.47 -12.57
CA GLN A 171 -4.24 -4.36 -12.99
C GLN A 171 -5.31 -4.47 -11.89
N MET A 172 -4.92 -4.69 -10.64
CA MET A 172 -5.84 -4.73 -9.51
C MET A 172 -6.62 -3.42 -9.37
N TYR A 173 -5.95 -2.28 -9.56
CA TYR A 173 -6.56 -0.95 -9.56
C TYR A 173 -7.68 -0.83 -10.61
N GLU A 174 -7.42 -1.19 -11.87
CA GLU A 174 -8.45 -1.09 -12.92
C GLU A 174 -9.59 -2.09 -12.70
N ILE A 175 -9.34 -3.26 -12.10
CA ILE A 175 -10.41 -4.19 -11.75
C ILE A 175 -11.26 -3.65 -10.60
N ARG A 176 -10.63 -3.12 -9.54
CA ARG A 176 -11.34 -2.49 -8.42
C ARG A 176 -12.22 -1.33 -8.89
N LEU A 177 -11.69 -0.43 -9.73
CA LEU A 177 -12.48 0.68 -10.28
C LEU A 177 -13.69 0.18 -11.07
N GLY A 178 -13.55 -0.90 -11.84
CA GLY A 178 -14.68 -1.49 -12.57
C GLY A 178 -15.75 -2.08 -11.64
N LEU A 179 -15.34 -2.74 -10.55
CA LEU A 179 -16.27 -3.22 -9.54
C LEU A 179 -16.99 -2.06 -8.83
N GLU A 180 -16.27 -0.99 -8.50
CA GLU A 180 -16.82 0.23 -7.88
C GLU A 180 -17.79 0.97 -8.82
N SER A 181 -17.54 0.95 -10.14
CA SER A 181 -18.45 1.51 -11.15
C SER A 181 -19.60 0.57 -11.55
N GLY A 182 -19.56 -0.69 -11.10
CA GLY A 182 -20.62 -1.67 -11.31
C GLY A 182 -20.62 -2.33 -12.69
N VAL A 183 -19.48 -2.32 -13.39
CA VAL A 183 -19.33 -2.98 -14.70
C VAL A 183 -18.90 -4.44 -14.57
N ASP A 184 -19.10 -5.24 -15.62
CA ASP A 184 -18.68 -6.65 -15.63
C ASP A 184 -17.17 -6.79 -15.87
N VAL A 185 -16.43 -6.89 -14.78
CA VAL A 185 -14.97 -7.00 -14.83
C VAL A 185 -14.47 -8.35 -15.35
N ASN A 186 -15.29 -9.39 -15.40
CA ASN A 186 -14.87 -10.72 -15.90
C ASN A 186 -14.43 -10.70 -17.37
N VAL A 187 -14.81 -9.64 -18.09
CA VAL A 187 -14.39 -9.40 -19.47
C VAL A 187 -12.87 -9.17 -19.55
N TYR A 188 -12.27 -8.50 -18.56
CA TYR A 188 -10.89 -8.02 -18.61
C TYR A 188 -10.02 -8.37 -17.39
N ALA A 189 -10.59 -8.85 -16.28
CA ALA A 189 -9.87 -9.26 -15.08
C ALA A 189 -9.08 -10.56 -15.30
N LYS A 190 -8.08 -10.51 -16.17
CA LYS A 190 -7.24 -11.65 -16.57
C LYS A 190 -5.79 -11.21 -16.75
N PRO A 191 -4.80 -12.02 -16.36
CA PRO A 191 -3.39 -11.66 -16.48
C PRO A 191 -2.91 -11.36 -17.92
N GLU A 192 -3.63 -11.86 -18.93
CA GLU A 192 -3.32 -11.61 -20.36
C GLU A 192 -3.54 -10.16 -20.81
N PHE A 193 -4.24 -9.33 -20.03
CA PHE A 193 -4.42 -7.91 -20.32
C PHE A 193 -3.50 -7.06 -19.44
N GLU A 194 -2.67 -6.22 -20.05
CA GLU A 194 -1.96 -5.15 -19.38
C GLU A 194 -2.95 -4.13 -18.80
N TRP A 195 -2.60 -3.44 -17.70
CA TRP A 195 -3.49 -2.49 -17.03
C TRP A 195 -4.05 -1.41 -17.98
N ARG A 196 -3.26 -0.96 -18.96
CA ARG A 196 -3.76 0.03 -19.96
C ARG A 196 -4.82 -0.55 -20.87
N GLN A 197 -4.75 -1.84 -21.20
CA GLN A 197 -5.82 -2.52 -21.94
C GLN A 197 -7.06 -2.67 -21.05
N MET A 198 -6.88 -3.08 -19.79
CA MET A 198 -7.97 -3.16 -18.80
C MET A 198 -8.70 -1.83 -18.66
N LYS A 199 -7.95 -0.72 -18.58
CA LYS A 199 -8.49 0.64 -18.54
C LYS A 199 -9.39 0.95 -19.74
N GLU A 200 -8.93 0.67 -20.96
CA GLU A 200 -9.74 0.95 -22.16
C GLU A 200 -11.01 0.07 -22.20
N ILE A 201 -10.94 -1.17 -21.71
CA ILE A 201 -12.12 -2.04 -21.62
C ILE A 201 -13.09 -1.51 -20.54
N ARG A 202 -12.58 -1.16 -19.35
CA ARG A 202 -13.37 -0.56 -18.27
C ARG A 202 -14.11 0.70 -18.72
N LEU A 203 -13.39 1.65 -19.33
CA LEU A 203 -14.00 2.91 -19.82
C LEU A 203 -15.10 2.63 -20.84
N GLY A 204 -14.89 1.69 -21.77
CA GLY A 204 -15.94 1.32 -22.72
C GLY A 204 -17.16 0.67 -22.06
N LEU A 205 -16.97 -0.16 -21.02
CA LEU A 205 -18.08 -0.71 -20.25
C LEU A 205 -18.84 0.37 -19.48
N GLU A 206 -18.14 1.34 -18.87
CA GLU A 206 -18.73 2.48 -18.16
C GLU A 206 -19.58 3.35 -19.09
N ASP A 207 -19.15 3.50 -20.35
CA ASP A 207 -19.89 4.21 -21.40
C ASP A 207 -20.97 3.35 -22.09
N GLY A 208 -21.15 2.09 -21.67
CA GLY A 208 -22.15 1.17 -22.21
C GLY A 208 -21.86 0.67 -23.64
N LEU A 209 -20.59 0.66 -24.04
CA LEU A 209 -20.14 0.17 -25.35
C LEU A 209 -20.11 -1.36 -25.41
N ASP A 210 -20.21 -1.89 -26.63
CA ASP A 210 -19.92 -3.31 -26.89
C ASP A 210 -18.40 -3.53 -26.96
N VAL A 211 -17.81 -3.82 -25.79
CA VAL A 211 -16.37 -4.05 -25.67
C VAL A 211 -15.91 -5.35 -26.31
N SER A 212 -16.81 -6.29 -26.65
CA SER A 212 -16.44 -7.55 -27.33
C SER A 212 -15.76 -7.33 -28.68
N VAL A 213 -15.94 -6.13 -29.25
CA VAL A 213 -15.30 -5.69 -30.51
C VAL A 213 -13.78 -5.51 -30.35
N TYR A 214 -13.30 -5.17 -29.15
CA TYR A 214 -11.89 -4.82 -28.93
C TYR A 214 -11.24 -5.37 -27.66
N ALA A 215 -11.97 -6.02 -26.76
CA ALA A 215 -11.45 -6.70 -25.58
C ALA A 215 -10.69 -7.99 -26.00
N ASN A 216 -9.53 -7.80 -26.63
CA ASN A 216 -8.67 -8.83 -27.17
C ASN A 216 -7.22 -8.51 -26.78
N PRO A 217 -6.51 -9.39 -26.04
CA PRO A 217 -5.16 -9.11 -25.56
C PRO A 217 -4.13 -8.91 -26.68
N GLU A 218 -4.44 -9.34 -27.91
CA GLU A 218 -3.60 -9.10 -29.10
C GLU A 218 -3.62 -7.64 -29.58
N PHE A 219 -4.58 -6.82 -29.14
CA PHE A 219 -4.61 -5.39 -29.44
C PHE A 219 -3.84 -4.61 -28.40
N ASP A 220 -2.91 -3.75 -28.82
CA ASP A 220 -2.28 -2.84 -27.87
C ASP A 220 -3.29 -1.79 -27.34
N ASN A 221 -2.94 -1.13 -26.23
CA ASN A 221 -3.83 -0.17 -25.59
C ASN A 221 -4.22 1.01 -26.52
N TRP A 222 -3.35 1.38 -27.46
CA TRP A 222 -3.63 2.45 -28.41
C TRP A 222 -4.67 2.00 -29.44
N GLN A 223 -4.56 0.77 -29.96
CA GLN A 223 -5.56 0.17 -30.83
C GLN A 223 -6.92 0.07 -30.15
N MET A 224 -6.96 -0.38 -28.88
CA MET A 224 -8.18 -0.43 -28.09
C MET A 224 -8.80 0.95 -27.90
N GLU A 225 -7.99 1.96 -27.53
CA GLU A 225 -8.43 3.35 -27.39
C GLU A 225 -9.05 3.87 -28.70
N GLN A 226 -8.41 3.65 -29.85
CA GLN A 226 -8.95 4.10 -31.13
C GLN A 226 -10.29 3.45 -31.47
N ILE A 227 -10.46 2.15 -31.16
CA ILE A 227 -11.73 1.45 -31.39
C ILE A 227 -12.80 1.98 -30.44
N ARG A 228 -12.49 2.13 -29.14
CA ARG A 228 -13.38 2.68 -28.12
C ARG A 228 -13.90 4.07 -28.53
N LEU A 229 -13.00 5.00 -28.85
CA LEU A 229 -13.36 6.36 -29.30
C LEU A 229 -14.21 6.34 -30.58
N GLY A 230 -13.96 5.40 -31.48
CA GLY A 230 -14.78 5.20 -32.68
C GLY A 230 -16.20 4.70 -32.39
N LEU A 231 -16.39 3.90 -31.33
CA LEU A 231 -17.71 3.43 -30.88
C LEU A 231 -18.48 4.54 -30.15
N GLU A 232 -17.81 5.31 -29.28
CA GLU A 232 -18.39 6.48 -28.60
C GLU A 232 -18.92 7.53 -29.57
N GLN A 233 -18.16 7.81 -30.63
CA GLN A 233 -18.59 8.73 -31.70
C GLN A 233 -19.87 8.26 -32.40
N LYS A 234 -20.06 6.95 -32.57
CA LYS A 234 -21.29 6.40 -33.16
C LYS A 234 -22.50 6.50 -32.22
N LEU A 235 -22.30 6.45 -30.90
CA LEU A 235 -23.37 6.66 -29.93
C LEU A 235 -23.76 8.13 -29.79
N THR A 236 -22.80 9.04 -29.93
CA THR A 236 -23.03 10.49 -29.82
C THR A 236 -23.68 11.11 -31.05
N ILE A 237 -23.60 10.44 -32.21
CA ILE A 237 -24.42 10.79 -33.37
C ILE A 237 -25.79 10.13 -33.18
N PRO A 238 -26.88 10.88 -32.90
CA PRO A 238 -28.20 10.27 -32.72
C PRO A 238 -28.53 9.46 -33.95
N ASN A 239 -28.98 8.22 -33.75
CA ASN A 239 -29.50 7.35 -34.80
C ASN A 239 -30.88 7.84 -35.34
N VAL A 240 -31.09 9.16 -35.42
CA VAL A 240 -32.31 9.81 -35.92
C VAL A 240 -31.95 11.06 -36.75
N TYR A 241 -32.45 11.05 -37.99
CA TYR A 241 -32.43 12.09 -39.04
C TYR A 241 -31.14 12.26 -39.86
N VAL A 242 -30.90 11.35 -40.80
CA VAL A 242 -30.69 11.83 -42.18
C VAL A 242 -31.99 12.52 -42.54
N SER A 243 -31.99 13.86 -42.60
CA SER A 243 -33.19 14.60 -42.96
C SER A 243 -33.74 14.05 -44.29
N ASP A 244 -35.07 13.91 -44.41
CA ASP A 244 -35.73 13.45 -45.64
C ASP A 244 -35.24 14.26 -46.87
N ALA A 245 -34.84 15.52 -46.65
CA ALA A 245 -34.27 16.40 -47.67
C ALA A 245 -32.91 15.92 -48.24
N GLU A 246 -32.05 15.31 -47.43
CA GLU A 246 -30.76 14.79 -47.90
C GLU A 246 -30.92 13.46 -48.63
N SER A 247 -31.87 12.63 -48.19
CA SER A 247 -32.25 11.39 -48.91
C SER A 247 -32.96 11.71 -50.24
N GLU A 248 -33.86 12.69 -50.27
CA GLU A 248 -34.47 13.19 -51.51
C GLU A 248 -33.44 13.81 -52.45
N LYS A 249 -32.48 14.58 -51.91
CA LYS A 249 -31.40 15.16 -52.71
C LYS A 249 -30.53 14.09 -53.37
N ILE A 250 -30.20 13.02 -52.66
CA ILE A 250 -29.42 11.89 -53.21
C ILE A 250 -30.23 11.15 -54.28
N LYS A 251 -31.53 10.89 -54.05
CA LYS A 251 -32.42 10.30 -55.07
C LYS A 251 -32.53 11.17 -56.33
N LEU A 252 -32.72 12.48 -56.17
CA LEU A 252 -32.79 13.42 -57.28
C LEU A 252 -31.48 13.48 -58.06
N LEU A 253 -30.33 13.42 -57.37
CA LEU A 253 -29.02 13.37 -58.03
C LEU A 253 -28.87 12.10 -58.87
N ASP A 254 -29.26 10.94 -58.34
CA ASP A 254 -29.20 9.67 -59.07
C ASP A 254 -30.18 9.65 -60.28
N GLU A 255 -31.38 10.22 -60.16
CA GLU A 255 -32.32 10.37 -61.27
C GLU A 255 -31.78 11.29 -62.37
N ILE A 256 -31.17 12.42 -62.00
CA ILE A 256 -30.54 13.34 -62.95
C ILE A 256 -29.37 12.66 -63.68
N ASP A 257 -28.54 11.92 -62.96
CA ASP A 257 -27.37 11.24 -63.54
C ASP A 257 -27.78 10.16 -64.56
N ASN A 258 -28.90 9.47 -64.30
CA ASN A 258 -29.47 8.51 -65.24
C ASN A 258 -30.10 9.16 -66.47
N LEU A 259 -30.76 10.32 -66.33
CA LEU A 259 -31.29 11.09 -67.46
C LEU A 259 -30.19 11.68 -68.33
N LEU A 260 -29.06 12.09 -67.75
CA LEU A 260 -27.89 12.57 -68.48
C LEU A 260 -27.18 11.46 -69.26
N LYS A 261 -27.23 10.22 -68.79
CA LYS A 261 -26.69 9.04 -69.50
C LYS A 261 -27.61 8.51 -70.61
N ALA A 262 -28.87 8.95 -70.64
CA ALA A 262 -29.88 8.50 -71.61
C ALA A 262 -30.08 9.43 -72.82
N ASN A 263 -29.39 10.59 -72.86
CA ASN A 263 -29.31 11.51 -74.01
C ASN A 263 -27.89 11.51 -74.60
#